data_AF-A0AA39ZP32-F1
#
_entry.id   AF-A0AA39ZP32-F1
#
_cell.length_a   1.000
_cell.length_b   1.000
_cell.length_c   1.000
_cell.angle_alpha   90.00
_cell.angle_beta   90.00
_cell.angle_gamma   90.00
#
_symmetry.space_group_name_H-M   'P 1'
#
loop_
_entity.id
_entity.type
_entity.pdbx_description
1 polymer ?
#
loop_
_entity_poly.entity_id
_entity_poly.type
_entity_poly.pdbx_seq_one_letter_code
_entity_poly.pdbx_strand_id
1 'polypeptide(L)'
;MAEDITRDLVVVLQSISYSGSRSATLLSNPISIMIDSTDPSIWLPEEACNAFEEAFGLTLDEESGLYLVNDTHRNKLLDSSAEVSFRLSDVQSGGETVTVVLPYAAFDLTAEPPLVKSTSHYFPLKRASNSTQFTLGRTFLQEA
;
A
#
# COMPACT_ATOMS: atom_id res chain seq x y z
N MET A 1 7.58 -34.13 -12.50
CA MET A 1 7.47 -32.81 -13.15
C MET A 1 6.11 -32.29 -12.75
N ALA A 2 6.05 -31.44 -11.71
CA ALA A 2 4.84 -30.71 -11.38
C ALA A 2 5.04 -29.34 -12.01
N GLU A 3 4.23 -29.00 -13.00
CA GLU A 3 4.05 -27.61 -13.40
C GLU A 3 3.43 -26.93 -12.18
N ASP A 4 4.28 -26.26 -11.40
CA ASP A 4 3.87 -25.45 -10.26
C ASP A 4 2.95 -24.37 -10.82
N ILE A 5 1.64 -24.57 -10.67
CA ILE A 5 0.64 -23.58 -11.05
C ILE A 5 0.64 -22.52 -9.95
N THR A 6 1.72 -21.76 -9.85
CA THR A 6 1.66 -20.43 -9.26
C THR A 6 0.76 -19.62 -10.20
N ARG A 7 -0.55 -19.72 -9.96
CA ARG A 7 -1.52 -18.81 -10.56
C ARG A 7 -1.12 -17.44 -10.06
N ASP A 8 -0.44 -16.68 -10.92
CA ASP A 8 -0.20 -15.27 -10.73
C ASP A 8 -1.57 -14.62 -10.47
N LEU A 9 -1.86 -14.27 -9.22
CA LEU A 9 -3.17 -13.75 -8.82
C LEU A 9 -3.20 -12.27 -9.21
N VAL A 10 -3.28 -12.01 -10.51
CA VAL A 10 -3.39 -10.67 -11.06
C VAL A 10 -4.83 -10.24 -11.03
N VAL A 11 -5.06 -9.09 -10.40
CA VAL A 11 -6.36 -8.41 -10.35
C VAL A 11 -6.20 -7.00 -10.87
N VAL A 12 -7.31 -6.35 -11.21
CA VAL A 12 -7.28 -4.94 -11.58
C VAL A 12 -7.61 -4.09 -10.37
N LEU A 13 -6.64 -3.30 -9.94
CA LEU A 13 -6.85 -2.25 -8.95
C LEU A 13 -7.36 -1.02 -9.68
N GLN A 14 -8.67 -0.77 -9.60
CA GLN A 14 -9.31 0.34 -10.30
C GLN A 14 -8.98 1.69 -9.67
N SER A 15 -8.96 1.76 -8.33
CA SER A 15 -8.65 2.99 -7.62
C SER A 15 -8.22 2.72 -6.18
N ILE A 16 -7.44 3.64 -5.62
CA ILE A 16 -7.18 3.72 -4.18
C ILE A 16 -7.67 5.08 -3.69
N SER A 17 -8.43 5.08 -2.60
CA SER A 17 -8.85 6.29 -1.92
C SER A 17 -8.50 6.24 -0.44
N TYR A 18 -8.17 7.39 0.11
CA TYR A 18 -7.96 7.61 1.53
C TYR A 18 -9.13 8.39 2.12
N SER A 19 -9.56 8.01 3.32
CA SER A 19 -10.56 8.70 4.10
C SER A 19 -10.07 8.88 5.54
N GLY A 20 -10.12 10.10 6.06
CA GLY A 20 -9.79 10.41 7.45
C GLY A 20 -10.21 11.83 7.76
N SER A 21 -9.31 12.66 8.28
CA SER A 21 -9.55 14.10 8.44
C SER A 21 -9.84 14.81 7.10
N ARG A 22 -9.36 14.21 6.01
CA ARG A 22 -9.55 14.65 4.63
C ARG A 22 -9.77 13.38 3.78
N SER A 23 -10.37 13.55 2.61
CA SER A 23 -10.46 12.45 1.64
C SER A 23 -9.63 12.80 0.41
N ALA A 24 -8.88 11.84 -0.10
CA ALA A 24 -8.03 12.01 -1.27
C ALA A 24 -8.02 10.73 -2.11
N THR A 25 -7.89 10.89 -3.42
CA THR A 25 -7.67 9.77 -4.33
C THR A 25 -6.17 9.55 -4.47
N LEU A 26 -5.69 8.38 -4.08
CA LEU A 26 -4.27 8.01 -4.11
C LEU A 26 -3.88 7.34 -5.42
N LEU A 27 -4.84 6.66 -6.06
CA LEU A 27 -4.68 6.08 -7.39
C LEU A 27 -5.98 6.28 -8.16
N SER A 28 -5.92 7.04 -9.25
CA SER A 28 -7.08 7.32 -10.11
C SER A 28 -7.12 6.43 -11.35
N ASN A 29 -5.95 5.89 -11.73
CA ASN A 29 -5.79 5.13 -12.95
C ASN A 29 -5.80 3.62 -12.65
N PRO A 30 -6.67 2.83 -13.31
CA PRO A 30 -6.73 1.40 -13.10
C PRO A 30 -5.41 0.75 -13.52
N ILE A 31 -4.86 -0.11 -12.67
CA ILE A 31 -3.62 -0.86 -12.94
C ILE A 31 -3.82 -2.35 -12.67
N SER A 32 -3.16 -3.18 -13.47
CA SER A 32 -3.04 -4.61 -13.15
C SER A 32 -2.03 -4.78 -12.01
N ILE A 33 -2.45 -5.43 -10.93
CA ILE A 33 -1.63 -5.65 -9.74
C ILE A 33 -1.64 -7.13 -9.38
N MET A 34 -0.47 -7.66 -9.03
CA MET A 34 -0.32 -9.03 -8.54
C MET A 34 -0.65 -9.08 -7.05
N ILE A 35 -1.32 -10.11 -6.57
CA ILE A 35 -1.45 -10.37 -5.14
C ILE A 35 -0.38 -11.40 -4.76
N ASP A 36 0.53 -11.03 -3.86
CA ASP A 36 1.61 -11.90 -3.41
C ASP A 36 1.75 -11.85 -1.88
N SER A 37 1.47 -12.98 -1.22
CA SER A 37 1.57 -13.07 0.25
C SER A 37 3.00 -13.22 0.77
N THR A 38 3.99 -13.39 -0.13
CA THR A 38 5.40 -13.57 0.25
C THR A 38 6.10 -12.23 0.44
N ASP A 39 5.68 -11.20 -0.29
CA ASP A 39 6.14 -9.83 -0.10
C ASP A 39 5.39 -9.13 1.04
N PRO A 40 6.07 -8.49 2.01
CA PRO A 40 5.39 -7.78 3.09
C PRO A 40 4.80 -6.43 2.66
N SER A 41 5.27 -5.86 1.54
CA SER A 41 5.01 -4.47 1.14
C SER A 41 4.04 -4.37 -0.03
N ILE A 42 3.48 -3.18 -0.21
CA ILE A 42 2.63 -2.85 -1.34
C ILE A 42 3.44 -2.06 -2.35
N TRP A 43 3.53 -2.56 -3.58
CA TRP A 43 4.28 -1.97 -4.67
C TRP A 43 3.34 -1.25 -5.63
N LEU A 44 3.51 0.06 -5.73
CA LEU A 44 2.64 0.94 -6.52
C LEU A 44 3.47 1.83 -7.47
N PRO A 45 2.84 2.39 -8.52
CA PRO A 45 3.49 3.38 -9.37
C PRO A 45 3.91 4.61 -8.57
N GLU A 46 4.95 5.30 -9.07
CA GLU A 46 5.47 6.53 -8.46
C GLU A 46 4.38 7.58 -8.21
N GLU A 47 3.45 7.75 -9.15
CA GLU A 47 2.26 8.60 -9.00
C GLU A 47 1.50 8.32 -7.70
N ALA A 48 1.18 7.05 -7.46
CA ALA A 48 0.43 6.66 -6.28
C ALA A 48 1.28 6.84 -5.03
N CYS A 49 2.54 6.42 -5.07
CA CYS A 49 3.46 6.62 -3.95
C CYS A 49 3.54 8.10 -3.53
N ASN A 50 3.65 9.02 -4.48
CA ASN A 50 3.68 10.46 -4.21
C ASN A 50 2.36 10.93 -3.56
N ALA A 51 1.21 10.42 -4.02
CA ALA A 51 -0.08 10.74 -3.39
C ALA A 51 -0.16 10.21 -1.95
N PHE A 52 0.38 9.02 -1.67
CA PHE A 52 0.50 8.49 -0.30
C PHE A 52 1.44 9.35 0.56
N GLU A 53 2.56 9.81 0.02
CA GLU A 53 3.49 10.72 0.69
C GLU A 53 2.79 12.02 1.11
N GLU A 54 2.02 12.63 0.21
CA GLU A 54 1.27 13.85 0.49
C GLU A 54 0.10 13.63 1.47
N ALA A 55 -0.60 12.50 1.38
CA ALA A 55 -1.76 12.20 2.22
C ALA A 55 -1.38 11.84 3.66
N PHE A 56 -0.34 11.03 3.84
CA PHE A 56 0.08 10.51 5.15
C PHE A 56 1.32 11.21 5.71
N GLY A 57 1.92 12.14 4.97
CA GLY A 57 3.17 12.80 5.35
C GLY A 57 4.33 11.82 5.44
N LEU A 58 4.41 10.88 4.49
CA LEU A 58 5.48 9.89 4.43
C LEU A 58 6.74 10.51 3.84
N THR A 59 7.89 10.08 4.35
CA THR A 59 9.21 10.46 3.84
C THR A 59 9.98 9.21 3.49
N LEU A 60 10.40 9.08 2.23
CA LEU A 60 11.28 8.00 1.82
C LEU A 60 12.67 8.18 2.44
N ASP A 61 13.09 7.19 3.22
CA ASP A 61 14.45 7.08 3.74
C ASP A 61 15.31 6.30 2.74
N GLU A 62 16.26 6.97 2.08
CA GLU A 62 17.10 6.34 1.06
C GLU A 62 18.09 5.31 1.61
N GLU A 63 18.41 5.37 2.91
CA GLU A 63 19.33 4.43 3.56
C GLU A 63 18.69 3.04 3.76
N SER A 64 17.44 3.02 4.22
CA SER A 64 16.66 1.78 4.46
C SER A 64 15.72 1.41 3.30
N GLY A 65 15.39 2.36 2.43
CA GLY A 65 14.38 2.21 1.37
C GLY A 65 12.94 2.12 1.91
N LEU A 66 12.68 2.64 3.11
CA LEU A 66 11.39 2.61 3.79
C LEU A 66 10.72 3.98 3.78
N TYR A 67 9.38 4.01 3.72
CA TYR A 67 8.60 5.23 3.89
C TYR A 67 8.37 5.48 5.37
N LEU A 68 9.19 6.32 5.97
CA LEU A 68 9.07 6.68 7.37
C LEU A 68 7.94 7.69 7.57
N VAL A 69 7.24 7.57 8.69
CA VAL A 69 6.20 8.53 9.10
C VAL A 69 6.64 9.26 10.37
N ASN A 70 6.35 10.55 10.44
CA ASN A 70 6.62 11.32 11.65
C ASN A 70 5.67 10.91 12.79
N ASP A 71 6.19 10.65 13.99
CA ASP A 71 5.38 10.16 15.11
C ASP A 71 4.21 11.08 15.49
N THR A 72 4.38 12.40 15.36
CA THR A 72 3.30 13.36 15.59
C THR A 72 2.20 13.27 14.52
N HIS A 73 2.57 12.99 13.27
CA HIS A 73 1.62 12.83 12.17
C HIS A 73 0.91 11.48 12.25
N ARG A 74 1.67 10.42 12.53
CA ARG A 74 1.17 9.06 12.82
C ARG A 74 0.07 9.07 13.88
N ASN A 75 0.32 9.70 15.04
CA ASN A 75 -0.68 9.80 16.11
C ASN A 75 -1.96 10.52 15.65
N LYS A 76 -1.86 11.53 14.80
CA LYS A 76 -3.05 12.20 14.21
C LYS A 76 -3.81 11.27 13.27
N LEU A 77 -3.12 10.48 12.46
CA LEU A 77 -3.75 9.53 11.54
C LEU A 77 -4.48 8.41 12.30
N LEU A 78 -3.86 7.92 13.37
CA LEU A 78 -4.47 6.94 14.28
C LEU A 78 -5.71 7.51 15.00
N ASP A 79 -5.60 8.73 15.56
CA ASP A 79 -6.72 9.41 16.22
C ASP A 79 -7.87 9.72 15.25
N SER A 80 -7.53 10.11 14.02
CA SER A 80 -8.49 10.43 12.97
C SER A 80 -9.17 9.19 12.36
N SER A 81 -8.88 7.97 12.83
CA SER A 81 -9.37 6.72 12.24
C SER A 81 -9.23 6.72 10.71
N ALA A 82 -8.04 7.08 10.24
CA ALA A 82 -7.69 7.07 8.82
C ALA A 82 -7.87 5.67 8.22
N GLU A 83 -8.46 5.59 7.04
CA GLU A 83 -8.74 4.36 6.30
C GLU A 83 -8.27 4.48 4.84
N VAL A 84 -7.78 3.38 4.28
CA VAL A 84 -7.42 3.26 2.88
C VAL A 84 -8.33 2.23 2.23
N SER A 85 -9.06 2.65 1.20
CA SER A 85 -9.94 1.79 0.43
C SER A 85 -9.29 1.43 -0.90
N PHE A 86 -9.11 0.13 -1.14
CA PHE A 86 -8.62 -0.45 -2.38
C PHE A 86 -9.78 -1.03 -3.15
N ARG A 87 -10.04 -0.49 -4.34
CA ARG A 87 -11.13 -0.95 -5.19
C ARG A 87 -10.59 -1.88 -6.26
N LEU A 88 -10.84 -3.17 -6.08
CA LEU A 88 -10.42 -4.26 -6.95
C LEU A 88 -11.55 -4.69 -7.88
N SER A 89 -11.20 -5.16 -9.07
CA SER A 89 -12.11 -5.74 -10.05
C SER A 89 -11.36 -6.71 -10.96
N ASP A 90 -12.11 -7.50 -11.72
CA ASP A 90 -11.57 -8.29 -12.83
C ASP A 90 -11.37 -7.45 -14.11
N VAL A 91 -12.07 -6.31 -14.20
CA VAL A 91 -12.05 -5.43 -15.38
C VAL A 91 -11.50 -4.04 -15.05
N GLN A 92 -10.95 -3.36 -16.05
CA GLN A 92 -10.37 -2.01 -15.88
C GLN A 92 -11.40 -0.90 -15.65
N SER A 93 -12.65 -1.09 -16.06
CA SER A 93 -13.70 -0.11 -15.84
C SER A 93 -15.07 -0.78 -15.76
N GLY A 94 -15.91 -0.28 -14.86
CA GLY A 94 -17.21 -0.89 -14.56
C GLY A 94 -17.05 -2.26 -13.90
N GLY A 95 -18.03 -3.13 -14.12
CA GLY A 95 -18.05 -4.48 -13.59
C GLY A 95 -18.36 -4.57 -12.10
N GLU A 96 -18.35 -5.80 -11.58
CA GLU A 96 -18.40 -6.05 -10.15
C GLU A 96 -17.05 -5.65 -9.53
N THR A 97 -17.11 -4.95 -8.41
CA THR A 97 -15.92 -4.47 -7.72
C THR A 97 -15.95 -4.81 -6.26
N VAL A 98 -14.83 -5.30 -5.75
CA VAL A 98 -14.61 -5.56 -4.33
C VAL A 98 -13.84 -4.38 -3.77
N THR A 99 -14.36 -3.77 -2.71
CA THR A 99 -13.64 -2.70 -2.00
C THR A 99 -13.13 -3.24 -0.69
N VAL A 100 -11.82 -3.25 -0.52
CA VAL A 100 -11.15 -3.65 0.72
C VAL A 100 -10.75 -2.38 1.45
N VAL A 101 -11.25 -2.19 2.67
CA VAL A 101 -10.96 -1.02 3.49
C VAL A 101 -10.07 -1.44 4.64
N LEU A 102 -8.90 -0.81 4.74
CA LEU A 102 -7.90 -1.10 5.75
C LEU A 102 -7.66 0.15 6.59
N PRO A 103 -7.80 0.11 7.93
CA PRO A 103 -7.39 1.21 8.79
C PRO A 103 -5.88 1.50 8.66
N TYR A 104 -5.50 2.75 8.94
CA TYR A 104 -4.11 3.20 8.96
C TYR A 104 -3.24 2.34 9.88
N ALA A 105 -3.81 1.84 10.98
CA ALA A 105 -3.15 0.93 11.92
C ALA A 105 -2.59 -0.35 11.26
N ALA A 106 -3.20 -0.83 10.18
CA ALA A 106 -2.70 -1.99 9.43
C ALA A 106 -1.40 -1.69 8.66
N PHE A 107 -1.15 -0.42 8.36
CA PHE A 107 0.04 0.05 7.67
C PHE A 107 1.09 0.65 8.63
N ASP A 108 0.79 0.70 9.91
CA ASP A 108 1.65 1.31 10.93
C ASP A 108 2.71 0.32 11.43
N LEU A 109 3.62 -0.07 10.54
CA LEU A 109 4.67 -1.04 10.87
C LEU A 109 5.83 -0.38 11.59
N THR A 110 6.50 -1.15 12.46
CA THR A 110 7.68 -0.71 13.19
C THR A 110 8.93 -1.35 12.60
N ALA A 111 9.89 -0.52 12.20
CA ALA A 111 11.22 -0.94 11.80
C ALA A 111 12.14 -0.91 13.03
N GLU A 112 12.84 -2.00 13.27
CA GLU A 112 13.77 -2.16 14.39
C GLU A 112 15.21 -2.40 13.86
N PRO A 113 16.25 -2.09 14.66
CA PRO A 113 17.62 -2.44 14.30
C PRO A 113 17.77 -3.96 14.10
N PRO A 114 18.53 -4.43 13.10
CA PRO A 114 19.51 -3.70 12.27
C PRO A 114 18.96 -3.09 10.96
N LEU A 115 17.64 -3.14 10.70
CA LEU A 115 17.05 -2.57 9.49
C LEU A 115 17.12 -1.03 9.46
N VAL A 116 17.06 -0.41 10.63
CA VAL A 116 17.17 1.03 10.84
C VAL A 116 18.08 1.30 12.05
N LYS A 117 18.77 2.46 12.05
CA LYS A 117 19.65 2.86 13.18
C LYS A 117 18.91 3.06 14.50
N SER A 118 17.63 3.37 14.44
CA SER A 118 16.78 3.61 15.61
C SER A 118 15.35 3.20 15.27
N THR A 119 14.65 2.61 16.24
CA THR A 119 13.27 2.16 16.07
C THR A 119 12.41 3.27 15.50
N SER A 120 11.85 3.04 14.31
CA SER A 120 11.11 4.03 13.54
C SER A 120 9.85 3.41 12.96
N HIS A 121 8.81 4.21 12.80
CA HIS A 121 7.56 3.76 12.18
C HIS A 121 7.60 4.01 10.68
N TYR A 122 7.13 3.02 9.91
CA TYR A 122 7.14 3.09 8.47
C TYR A 122 5.86 2.51 7.88
N PHE A 123 5.51 3.04 6.71
CA PHE A 123 4.42 2.53 5.90
C PHE A 123 5.00 1.47 4.93
N PRO A 124 4.43 0.25 4.86
CA PRO A 124 4.87 -0.83 3.97
C PRO A 124 4.48 -0.56 2.50
N LEU A 125 4.99 0.53 1.95
CA LEU A 125 4.81 0.98 0.58
C LEU A 125 6.16 0.95 -0.13
N LYS A 126 6.17 0.61 -1.42
CA LYS A 126 7.35 0.67 -2.27
C LYS A 126 7.01 1.20 -3.66
N ARG A 127 7.95 1.96 -4.24
CA ARG A 127 7.87 2.42 -5.62
C ARG A 127 8.27 1.28 -6.55
N ALA A 128 7.32 0.83 -7.34
CA ALA A 128 7.58 -0.09 -8.44
C ALA A 128 8.27 0.65 -9.59
N SER A 129 9.36 0.09 -10.12
CA SER A 129 10.06 0.70 -11.27
C SER A 129 9.29 0.53 -12.58
N ASN A 130 8.40 -0.47 -12.67
CA ASN A 130 7.62 -0.80 -13.87
C ASN A 130 6.32 -1.49 -13.46
N SER A 131 5.33 -1.52 -14.37
CA SER A 131 4.02 -2.13 -14.11
C SER A 131 4.04 -3.63 -13.80
N THR A 132 5.13 -4.32 -14.12
CA THR A 132 5.31 -5.75 -13.78
C THR A 132 5.66 -5.97 -12.31
N GLN A 133 6.00 -4.91 -11.57
CA GLN A 133 6.32 -4.97 -10.15
C GLN A 133 5.16 -4.52 -9.26
N PHE A 134 4.00 -4.18 -9.83
CA PHE A 134 2.85 -3.81 -9.02
C PHE A 134 2.36 -5.04 -8.26
N THR A 135 2.40 -4.95 -6.93
CA THR A 135 2.13 -6.08 -6.04
C THR A 135 1.40 -5.62 -4.78
N LEU A 136 0.29 -6.26 -4.43
CA LEU A 136 -0.33 -6.19 -3.11
C LEU A 136 0.26 -7.28 -2.24
N GLY A 137 1.13 -6.86 -1.34
CA GLY A 137 1.79 -7.74 -0.38
C GLY A 137 0.89 -8.22 0.76
N ARG A 138 1.49 -8.96 1.67
CA ARG A 138 0.87 -9.46 2.91
C ARG A 138 0.21 -8.37 3.75
N THR A 139 0.74 -7.14 3.80
CA THR A 139 0.10 -6.00 4.50
C THR A 139 -1.37 -5.85 4.08
N PHE A 140 -1.63 -5.93 2.78
CA PHE A 140 -3.00 -5.83 2.26
C PHE A 140 -3.86 -7.05 2.65
N LEU A 141 -3.23 -8.22 2.77
CA LEU A 141 -3.89 -9.49 3.07
C LEU A 141 -4.12 -9.74 4.56
N GLN A 142 -3.66 -8.87 5.47
CA GLN A 142 -3.77 -9.14 6.91
C GLN A 142 -5.20 -9.01 7.45
N GLU A 143 -6.08 -8.30 6.74
CA GLU A 143 -7.47 -8.07 7.17
C GLU A 143 -8.51 -8.50 6.11
N ALA A 144 -8.09 -9.29 5.11
CA ALA A 144 -8.93 -9.80 4.02
C ALA A 144 -9.47 -11.21 4.28
#